data_AF-A0A5B6WZT9-F1
#
_entry.id   AF-A0A5B6WZT9-F1
#
_cell.length_a   1.000
_cell.length_b   1.000
_cell.length_c   1.000
_cell.angle_alpha   90.00
_cell.angle_beta   90.00
_cell.angle_gamma   90.00
#
_symmetry.space_group_name_H-M   'P 1'
#
loop_
_entity.id
_entity.type
_entity.pdbx_description
1 polymer ?
#
loop_
_entity_poly.entity_id
_entity_poly.type
_entity_poly.pdbx_seq_one_letter_code
_entity_poly.pdbx_strand_id
1 'polypeptide(L)' 'MRNALMHRLTSSKHHNAFPQRRRQVEPFEHLPLVSEGMSCFTFSSFQGLAIYGNLAQMNFLVSYDIENQVVSFKPTQCS' A
#
# COMPACT_ATOMS: atom_id res chain seq x y z
N MET A 1 12.41 -18.98 35.08
CA MET A 1 13.38 -19.81 34.33
C MET A 1 13.93 -18.95 33.20
N ARG A 2 15.25 -18.73 33.20
CA ARG A 2 15.98 -17.94 32.20
C ARG A 2 16.24 -18.79 30.95
N ASN A 3 16.18 -18.18 29.77
CA ASN A 3 17.16 -18.27 28.68
C ASN A 3 16.67 -17.37 27.54
N ALA A 4 17.28 -16.20 27.32
CA ALA A 4 18.58 -15.94 26.71
C ALA A 4 18.43 -15.58 25.22
N LEU A 5 18.52 -14.26 25.01
CA LEU A 5 18.86 -13.52 23.80
C LEU A 5 19.83 -14.27 22.87
N MET A 6 19.50 -14.37 21.57
CA MET A 6 20.38 -14.45 20.39
C MET A 6 19.41 -14.50 19.19
N HIS A 7 19.54 -13.83 18.06
CA HIS A 7 20.49 -12.90 17.49
C HIS A 7 19.79 -12.43 16.21
N ARG A 8 19.90 -11.15 15.86
CA ARG A 8 20.00 -10.70 14.45
C ARG A 8 19.01 -11.33 13.45
N LEU A 9 17.88 -10.66 13.20
CA LEU A 9 17.39 -10.59 11.82
C LEU A 9 18.24 -9.57 11.08
N THR A 10 19.48 -9.97 10.79
CA THR A 10 20.32 -9.31 9.79
C THR A 10 19.65 -9.45 8.44
N SER A 11 19.38 -8.31 7.80
CA SER A 11 19.51 -8.10 6.37
C SER A 11 18.76 -9.07 5.45
N SER A 12 17.51 -8.73 5.10
CA SER A 12 17.08 -8.87 3.70
C SER A 12 17.26 -7.51 3.02
N LYS A 13 18.48 -7.24 2.55
CA LYS A 13 18.73 -6.23 1.51
C LYS A 13 18.43 -6.90 0.17
N HIS A 14 17.84 -6.12 -0.74
CA HIS A 14 17.34 -6.47 -2.08
C HIS A 14 15.86 -6.83 -2.18
N HIS A 15 15.01 -5.89 -1.76
CA HIS A 15 13.83 -5.58 -2.57
C HIS A 15 14.00 -4.13 -3.01
N ASN A 16 13.94 -3.88 -4.31
CA ASN A 16 14.00 -2.55 -4.90
C ASN A 16 12.95 -1.67 -4.22
N ALA A 17 13.36 -0.86 -3.25
CA ALA A 17 12.47 0.05 -2.56
C ALA A 17 12.19 1.19 -3.54
N PHE A 18 11.04 1.10 -4.21
CA PHE A 18 10.48 2.23 -4.95
C PHE A 18 10.47 3.43 -3.99
N PRO A 19 11.03 4.61 -4.38
CA PRO A 19 11.12 5.75 -3.47
C PRO A 19 9.71 6.19 -3.07
N GLN A 20 9.26 5.75 -1.88
CA GLN A 20 7.94 6.09 -1.37
C GLN A 20 8.00 7.55 -0.88
N ARG A 21 7.68 8.52 -1.77
CA ARG A 21 7.25 9.84 -1.27
C ARG A 21 5.96 9.62 -0.47
N ARG A 22 5.85 10.23 0.73
CA ARG A 22 4.71 10.02 1.64
C ARG A 22 3.39 10.19 0.89
N ARG A 23 2.67 9.08 0.68
CA ARG A 23 1.29 9.11 0.21
C ARG A 23 0.42 9.60 1.36
N GLN A 24 -0.20 10.77 1.21
CA GLN A 24 -1.32 11.16 2.06
C GLN A 24 -2.54 10.44 1.50
N VAL A 25 -3.18 9.62 2.31
CA VAL A 25 -4.32 8.79 1.91
C VAL A 25 -5.48 9.13 2.83
N GLU A 26 -6.61 9.48 2.22
CA GLU A 26 -7.81 9.78 2.96
C GLU A 26 -8.36 8.47 3.59
N PRO A 27 -8.79 8.49 4.87
CA PRO A 27 -9.20 7.28 5.59
C PRO A 27 -10.36 6.50 4.95
N PHE A 28 -11.22 7.18 4.19
CA PHE A 28 -12.47 6.61 3.67
C PHE A 28 -12.25 5.54 2.60
N GLU A 29 -11.15 5.61 1.85
CA GLU A 29 -10.86 4.69 0.74
C GLU A 29 -10.50 3.26 1.19
N HIS A 30 -10.07 3.10 2.44
CA HIS A 30 -9.55 1.83 2.96
C HIS A 30 -10.59 1.03 3.74
N LEU A 31 -11.75 1.65 4.02
CA LEU A 31 -12.81 1.13 4.87
C LEU A 31 -14.19 1.38 4.24
N PRO A 32 -14.46 0.90 3.02
CA PRO A 32 -15.77 1.02 2.42
C PRO A 32 -16.81 0.27 3.26
N LEU A 33 -18.04 0.76 3.24
CA LEU A 33 -19.18 0.04 3.78
C LEU A 33 -19.48 -1.18 2.89
N VAL A 34 -19.53 -2.36 3.50
CA VAL A 34 -19.92 -3.61 2.85
C VAL A 34 -21.39 -3.95 3.12
N SER A 35 -21.93 -3.42 4.21
CA SER A 35 -23.35 -3.40 4.54
C SER A 35 -23.65 -2.24 5.49
N GLU A 36 -24.92 -2.04 5.84
CA GLU A 36 -25.34 -1.00 6.77
C GLU A 36 -24.63 -1.16 8.12
N GLY A 37 -23.86 -0.14 8.51
CA GLY A 37 -23.09 -0.14 9.76
C GLY A 37 -21.85 -1.06 9.78
N MET A 38 -21.47 -1.68 8.65
CA MET A 38 -20.32 -2.59 8.58
C MET A 38 -19.32 -2.13 7.51
N SER A 39 -18.07 -1.95 7.92
CA SER A 39 -16.94 -1.69 7.03
C SER A 39 -15.91 -2.80 7.12
N CYS A 40 -15.23 -3.08 6.01
CA CYS A 40 -14.11 -4.04 5.97
C CYS A 40 -12.83 -3.34 5.51
N PHE A 41 -11.68 -3.82 6.00
CA PHE A 41 -10.38 -3.44 5.42
C PHE A 41 -10.29 -3.93 3.98
N THR A 42 -9.82 -3.06 3.07
CA THR A 42 -9.60 -3.41 1.66
C THR A 42 -8.24 -4.07 1.41
N PHE A 43 -7.41 -4.20 2.45
CA PHE A 43 -6.14 -4.91 2.40
C PHE A 43 -6.26 -6.29 3.05
N SER A 44 -5.60 -7.26 2.45
CA SER A 44 -5.46 -8.62 2.98
C SER A 44 -3.99 -8.99 3.02
N SER A 45 -3.60 -9.83 3.99
CA SER A 45 -2.24 -10.36 4.04
C SER A 45 -2.02 -11.30 2.84
N PHE A 46 -0.96 -11.08 2.08
CA PHE A 46 -0.61 -11.92 0.94
C PHE A 46 0.88 -12.24 0.95
N GLN A 47 1.21 -13.50 0.66
CA GLN A 47 2.59 -13.96 0.50
C GLN A 47 2.91 -13.99 -0.99
N GLY A 48 3.35 -12.85 -1.52
CA GLY A 48 3.66 -12.71 -2.95
C GLY A 48 3.62 -11.25 -3.40
N LEU A 49 3.30 -11.02 -4.66
CA LEU A 49 3.12 -9.68 -5.21
C LEU A 49 1.84 -9.03 -4.67
N ALA A 50 1.98 -7.91 -3.96
CA ALA A 50 0.84 -7.09 -3.57
C ALA A 50 0.31 -6.30 -4.77
N ILE A 51 -1.01 -6.28 -4.96
CA ILE A 51 -1.68 -5.62 -6.08
C ILE A 51 -2.45 -4.41 -5.58
N TYR A 52 -2.26 -3.27 -6.25
CA TYR A 52 -3.10 -2.08 -6.08
C TYR A 52 -4.36 -2.20 -6.95
N GLY A 53 -5.44 -2.68 -6.35
CA GLY A 53 -6.75 -2.78 -7.00
C GLY A 53 -7.46 -1.43 -7.15
N ASN A 54 -8.60 -1.44 -7.84
CA ASN A 54 -9.35 -0.24 -8.23
C ASN A 54 -9.66 0.71 -7.05
N LEU A 55 -10.06 0.16 -5.89
CA LEU A 55 -10.33 0.97 -4.69
C LEU A 55 -9.09 1.68 -4.16
N ALA A 56 -7.90 1.11 -4.32
CA ALA A 56 -6.66 1.77 -3.90
C ALA A 56 -6.16 2.80 -4.93
N GLN A 57 -6.76 2.84 -6.13
CA GLN A 57 -6.44 3.80 -7.20
C GLN A 57 -7.49 4.91 -7.31
N MET A 58 -8.69 4.74 -6.76
CA MET A 58 -9.71 5.79 -6.80
C MET A 58 -9.22 7.06 -6.11
N ASN A 59 -9.69 8.21 -6.59
CA ASN A 59 -9.23 9.52 -6.16
C ASN A 59 -7.74 9.79 -6.40
N PHE A 60 -7.10 9.04 -7.31
CA PHE A 60 -5.80 9.36 -7.87
C PHE A 60 -5.81 9.34 -9.39
N LEU A 61 -5.21 10.37 -9.99
CA LEU A 61 -4.71 10.29 -11.35
C LEU A 61 -3.39 9.53 -11.32
N VAL A 62 -3.38 8.33 -11.89
CA VAL A 62 -2.20 7.46 -11.99
C VAL A 62 -1.56 7.68 -13.36
N SER A 63 -0.28 8.05 -13.38
CA SER A 63 0.49 8.23 -14.61
C SER A 63 1.60 7.19 -14.71
N TYR A 64 1.76 6.62 -15.91
CA TYR A 64 2.77 5.62 -16.23
C TYR A 64 3.80 6.22 -17.18
N ASP A 65 5.00 6.47 -16.68
CA ASP A 65 6.15 6.85 -17.50
C ASP A 65 6.97 5.59 -17.76
N ILE A 66 6.73 4.98 -18.92
CA ILE A 66 7.35 3.71 -19.30
C ILE A 66 8.83 3.89 -19.60
N GLU A 67 9.22 5.05 -20.17
CA GLU A 67 10.60 5.36 -20.53
C GLU A 67 11.48 5.49 -19.28
N ASN A 68 11.00 6.21 -18.26
CA ASN A 68 11.73 6.41 -17.01
C ASN A 68 11.40 5.35 -15.93
N GLN A 69 10.50 4.41 -16.22
CA GLN A 69 10.04 3.37 -15.29
C GLN A 69 9.43 3.94 -13.99
N VAL A 70 8.66 5.02 -14.10
CA VAL A 70 8.05 5.73 -12.97
C VAL A 70 6.53 5.61 -13.02
N VAL A 71 5.95 5.26 -11.87
CA VAL A 71 4.51 5.40 -11.63
C VAL A 71 4.28 6.58 -10.69
N SER A 72 3.45 7.54 -11.10
CA SER A 72 3.13 8.74 -10.32
C SER A 72 1.66 8.75 -9.89
N PHE A 73 1.41 9.22 -8.67
CA PHE A 73 0.07 9.34 -8.10
C PHE A 73 -0.19 10.82 -7.78
N LYS A 74 -1.22 11.39 -8.40
CA LYS A 74 -1.69 12.74 -8.10
C LYS A 74 -3.10 12.65 -7.49
N PRO A 75 -3.33 13.12 -6.25
CA PRO A 75 -4.66 13.15 -5.67
C PRO A 75 -5.64 13.90 -6.57
N THR A 76 -6.84 13.35 -6.73
CA THR A 76 -7.96 13.96 -7.45
C THR A 76 -9.19 13.99 -6.56
N GLN A 77 -9.96 15.06 -6.66
CA GLN A 77 -11.29 15.14 -6.05
C GLN A 77 -12.28 14.57 -7.06
N CYS A 78 -12.63 13.29 -6.93
CA CYS A 78 -13.72 12.71 -7.71
C CYS A 78 -15.00 12.81 -6.88
N SER A 79 -16.02 13.49 -7.41
CA SER A 79 -17.33 13.69 -6.80
C SER A 79 -18.30 12.55 -7.11
#